data_AF-A0A954DVN2-F1
#
_entry.id   AF-A0A954DVN2-F1
#
_cell.length_a   1.000
_cell.length_b   1.000
_cell.length_c   1.000
_cell.angle_alpha   90.00
_cell.angle_beta   90.00
_cell.angle_gamma   90.00
#
_symmetry.space_group_name_H-M   'P 1'
#
loop_
_entity.id
_entity.type
_entity.pdbx_description
1 polymer ?
#
loop_
_entity_poly.entity_id
_entity_poly.type
_entity_poly.pdbx_seq_one_letter_code
_entity_poly.pdbx_strand_id
1 'polypeptide(L)'
;MKLKADLEANGGDDPLRKARPRRVDSNVVKESEDLAENADSAAAAATALEYLDDDARHAAVFAALWLRGHVEKDAAVRIVADHLRERGHVSFQRLRTDGQLYATVLGAVERAVKLGVLDRPRRGHVRAIKTAQAMTTDDWRNALVSILDGEPIEREDAIRRAAEWARNNMGVEFERLRTDGHIATGLRSAINSAIRRGDVVRYGATHLARASVPPVIAEQVEPYRPGIDGTFNPPPPRLQPIEHHTEPRVVDADKPGAPSGRRDQASSARY
;
A
#
# COMPACT_ATOMS: atom_id res chain seq x y z
N MET A 1 -29.25 27.62 70.31
CA MET A 1 -30.23 27.16 71.32
C MET A 1 -31.63 27.58 70.89
N LYS A 2 -32.60 26.66 70.97
CA LYS A 2 -34.03 26.72 70.61
C LYS A 2 -34.39 26.56 69.13
N LEU A 3 -35.02 25.42 68.81
CA LEU A 3 -36.37 25.26 68.24
C LEU A 3 -36.63 23.74 68.14
N LYS A 4 -37.55 23.21 68.97
CA LYS A 4 -38.84 22.58 68.59
C LYS A 4 -38.69 21.26 67.83
N ALA A 5 -39.51 20.23 68.01
CA ALA A 5 -40.53 19.85 68.97
C ALA A 5 -40.90 18.41 68.59
N ASP A 6 -41.28 17.64 69.60
CA ASP A 6 -42.09 16.42 69.62
C ASP A 6 -42.84 16.05 68.33
N LEU A 7 -42.75 14.78 67.90
CA LEU A 7 -43.95 14.01 67.58
C LEU A 7 -43.71 12.49 67.67
N GLU A 8 -44.68 11.85 68.32
CA GLU A 8 -44.71 10.48 68.78
C GLU A 8 -44.87 9.43 67.68
N ALA A 9 -44.42 8.24 68.05
CA ALA A 9 -44.95 6.92 67.74
C ALA A 9 -46.14 6.82 66.74
N ASN A 10 -45.93 6.03 65.69
CA ASN A 10 -46.96 5.08 65.28
C ASN A 10 -46.32 3.80 64.77
N GLY A 11 -46.60 2.72 65.50
CA GLY A 11 -46.31 1.36 65.09
C GLY A 11 -47.17 0.97 63.88
N GLY A 12 -46.62 0.07 63.08
CA GLY A 12 -47.24 -0.48 61.90
C GLY A 12 -46.35 -1.58 61.35
N ASP A 13 -46.27 -2.69 62.09
CA ASP A 13 -45.79 -3.97 61.58
C ASP A 13 -46.62 -4.37 60.36
N ASP A 14 -46.01 -4.36 59.18
CA ASP A 14 -46.56 -4.95 57.96
C ASP A 14 -45.61 -6.08 57.49
N PRO A 15 -45.85 -7.34 57.90
CA PRO A 15 -44.98 -8.45 57.57
C PRO A 15 -45.38 -9.13 56.26
N LEU A 16 -45.69 -8.41 55.18
CA LEU A 16 -46.02 -9.04 53.88
C LEU A 16 -45.52 -8.26 52.64
N ARG A 17 -44.31 -7.70 52.68
CA ARG A 17 -43.59 -7.39 51.42
C ARG A 17 -42.96 -8.66 50.85
N LYS A 18 -43.77 -9.39 50.06
CA LYS A 18 -43.30 -10.41 49.13
C LYS A 18 -42.17 -9.83 48.28
N ALA A 19 -40.93 -10.24 48.59
CA ALA A 19 -39.76 -10.01 47.77
C ALA A 19 -40.03 -10.65 46.40
N ARG A 20 -40.35 -9.81 45.40
CA ARG A 20 -40.22 -10.22 44.01
C ARG A 20 -38.73 -10.49 43.79
N PRO A 21 -38.33 -11.70 43.36
CA PRO A 21 -36.96 -11.91 42.93
C PRO A 21 -36.69 -10.93 41.78
N ARG A 22 -35.67 -10.09 41.94
CA ARG A 22 -35.07 -9.38 40.82
C ARG A 22 -34.66 -10.46 39.82
N ARG A 23 -35.38 -10.56 38.70
CA ARG A 23 -34.88 -11.24 37.52
C ARG A 23 -33.56 -10.55 37.19
N VAL A 24 -32.46 -11.24 37.46
CA VAL A 24 -31.17 -10.91 36.89
C VAL A 24 -31.33 -11.23 35.41
N ASP A 25 -31.51 -10.19 34.60
CA ASP A 25 -31.64 -10.34 33.15
C ASP A 25 -30.38 -11.06 32.65
N SER A 26 -30.58 -12.23 32.07
CA SER A 26 -29.54 -13.11 31.52
C SER A 26 -28.76 -12.47 30.36
N ASN A 27 -29.10 -11.24 29.97
CA ASN A 27 -28.40 -10.44 28.97
C ASN A 27 -27.09 -9.82 29.48
N VAL A 28 -26.93 -9.60 30.79
CA VAL A 28 -25.69 -8.98 31.33
C VAL A 28 -24.49 -9.93 31.22
N VAL A 29 -24.73 -11.25 31.29
CA VAL A 29 -23.66 -12.27 31.19
C VAL A 29 -23.15 -12.38 29.75
N LYS A 30 -24.05 -12.30 28.75
CA LYS A 30 -23.65 -12.32 27.34
C LYS A 30 -22.85 -11.10 26.92
N GLU A 31 -23.22 -9.90 27.38
CA GLU A 31 -22.40 -8.70 27.13
C GLU A 31 -20.99 -8.81 27.73
N SER A 32 -20.83 -9.46 28.89
CA SER A 32 -19.50 -9.66 29.48
C SER A 32 -18.66 -10.73 28.77
N GLU A 33 -19.27 -11.80 28.25
CA GLU A 33 -18.57 -12.82 27.47
C GLU A 33 -18.18 -12.30 26.07
N ASP A 34 -19.08 -11.57 25.40
CA ASP A 34 -18.80 -10.95 24.09
C ASP A 34 -17.69 -9.89 24.18
N LEU A 35 -17.58 -9.17 25.30
CA LEU A 35 -16.48 -8.23 25.56
C LEU A 35 -15.15 -8.94 25.85
N ALA A 36 -15.19 -10.11 26.50
CA ALA A 36 -14.01 -10.91 26.80
C ALA A 36 -13.46 -11.61 25.54
N GLU A 37 -14.32 -12.21 24.72
CA GLU A 37 -13.90 -12.83 23.44
C GLU A 37 -13.34 -11.79 22.46
N ASN A 38 -13.90 -10.58 22.43
CA ASN A 38 -13.35 -9.48 21.64
C ASN A 38 -11.98 -9.00 22.16
N ALA A 39 -11.76 -9.05 23.48
CA ALA A 39 -10.47 -8.72 24.09
C ALA A 39 -9.40 -9.80 23.82
N ASP A 40 -9.78 -11.08 23.84
CA ASP A 40 -8.89 -12.20 23.54
C ASP A 40 -8.52 -12.26 22.04
N SER A 41 -9.48 -12.01 21.15
CA SER A 41 -9.25 -11.88 19.72
C SER A 41 -8.37 -10.66 19.39
N ALA A 42 -8.57 -9.54 20.09
CA ALA A 42 -7.73 -8.35 20.00
C ALA A 42 -6.30 -8.58 20.51
N ALA A 43 -6.14 -9.34 21.59
CA ALA A 43 -4.84 -9.73 22.11
C ALA A 43 -4.12 -10.64 21.10
N ALA A 44 -4.79 -11.68 20.59
CA ALA A 44 -4.26 -12.62 19.60
C ALA A 44 -3.82 -11.94 18.29
N ALA A 45 -4.55 -10.91 17.84
CA ALA A 45 -4.19 -10.10 16.67
C ALA A 45 -2.88 -9.32 16.87
N ALA A 46 -2.70 -8.74 18.07
CA ALA A 46 -1.46 -8.06 18.43
C ALA A 46 -0.30 -9.05 18.58
N THR A 47 -0.57 -10.28 19.03
CA THR A 47 0.43 -11.35 19.15
C THR A 47 0.94 -11.82 17.79
N ALA A 48 0.12 -11.84 16.74
CA ALA A 48 0.54 -12.25 15.39
C ALA A 48 1.67 -11.36 14.81
N LEU A 49 1.67 -10.06 15.11
CA LEU A 49 2.77 -9.16 14.75
C LEU A 49 4.02 -9.41 15.61
N GLU A 50 3.85 -9.85 16.86
CA GLU A 50 4.94 -10.19 17.77
C GLU A 50 5.65 -11.50 17.38
N TYR A 51 4.93 -12.43 16.75
CA TYR A 51 5.50 -13.67 16.19
C TYR A 51 6.24 -13.49 14.86
N LEU A 52 6.07 -12.36 14.16
CA LEU A 52 6.96 -12.03 13.05
C LEU A 52 8.35 -11.75 13.62
N ASP A 53 9.37 -12.38 13.05
CA ASP A 53 10.74 -11.99 13.32
C ASP A 53 10.96 -10.50 12.99
N ASP A 54 11.98 -9.92 13.60
CA ASP A 54 12.23 -8.49 13.48
C ASP A 54 12.46 -8.08 12.00
N ASP A 55 13.12 -8.92 11.21
CA ASP A 55 13.42 -8.64 9.79
C ASP A 55 12.15 -8.60 8.93
N ALA A 56 11.25 -9.58 9.07
CA ALA A 56 9.96 -9.63 8.39
C ALA A 56 9.08 -8.44 8.78
N ARG A 57 9.12 -8.04 10.06
CA ARG A 57 8.39 -6.88 10.57
C ARG A 57 8.91 -5.59 9.93
N HIS A 58 10.22 -5.39 9.86
CA HIS A 58 10.81 -4.22 9.21
C HIS A 58 10.53 -4.19 7.71
N ALA A 59 10.61 -5.35 7.04
CA ALA A 59 10.26 -5.47 5.63
C ALA A 59 8.79 -5.13 5.37
N ALA A 60 7.87 -5.55 6.25
CA ALA A 60 6.45 -5.22 6.15
C ALA A 60 6.19 -3.71 6.36
N VAL A 61 6.81 -3.09 7.37
CA VAL A 61 6.73 -1.65 7.62
C VAL A 61 7.27 -0.86 6.43
N PHE A 62 8.43 -1.25 5.91
CA PHE A 62 9.03 -0.62 4.73
C PHE A 62 8.09 -0.73 3.53
N ALA A 63 7.59 -1.94 3.23
CA ALA A 63 6.70 -2.17 2.11
C ALA A 63 5.41 -1.35 2.19
N ALA A 64 4.84 -1.15 3.38
CA ALA A 64 3.63 -0.35 3.58
C ALA A 64 3.85 1.14 3.30
N LEU A 65 5.03 1.65 3.64
CA LEU A 65 5.37 3.08 3.54
C LEU A 65 6.12 3.44 2.25
N TRP A 66 6.65 2.45 1.54
CA TRP A 66 7.35 2.66 0.27
C TRP A 66 6.42 3.33 -0.74
N LEU A 67 6.96 4.31 -1.48
CA LEU A 67 6.23 5.13 -2.48
C LEU A 67 5.15 6.08 -1.93
N ARG A 68 4.90 6.11 -0.61
CA ARG A 68 3.93 7.04 0.00
C ARG A 68 4.49 8.45 0.25
N GLY A 69 5.79 8.64 0.06
CA GLY A 69 6.46 9.89 0.42
C GLY A 69 6.70 10.01 1.92
N HIS A 70 6.79 11.25 2.40
CA HIS A 70 6.84 11.52 3.83
C HIS A 70 5.43 11.61 4.41
N VAL A 71 5.18 10.88 5.48
CA VAL A 71 3.87 10.79 6.13
C VAL A 71 4.00 11.15 7.60
N GLU A 72 2.94 11.71 8.19
CA GLU A 72 2.85 11.91 9.62
C GLU A 72 2.92 10.57 10.37
N LYS A 73 3.56 10.53 11.54
CA LYS A 73 3.73 9.29 12.32
C LYS A 73 2.42 8.55 12.55
N ASP A 74 1.37 9.26 12.99
CA ASP A 74 0.07 8.65 13.27
C ASP A 74 -0.58 8.09 11.99
N ALA A 75 -0.42 8.79 10.86
CA ALA A 75 -0.87 8.32 9.55
C ALA A 75 -0.05 7.09 9.11
N ALA A 76 1.26 7.06 9.35
CA ALA A 76 2.11 5.93 9.07
C ALA A 76 1.67 4.68 9.84
N VAL A 77 1.32 4.82 11.13
CA VAL A 77 0.80 3.72 11.94
C VAL A 77 -0.50 3.16 11.36
N ARG A 78 -1.41 4.02 10.90
CA ARG A 78 -2.66 3.60 10.23
C ARG A 78 -2.36 2.82 8.94
N ILE A 79 -1.52 3.37 8.06
CA ILE A 79 -1.15 2.74 6.79
C ILE A 79 -0.50 1.38 7.02
N VAL A 80 0.43 1.28 7.97
CA VAL A 80 1.10 0.02 8.30
C VAL A 80 0.11 -0.99 8.87
N ALA A 81 -0.78 -0.57 9.78
CA ALA A 81 -1.80 -1.46 10.33
C ALA A 81 -2.74 -1.98 9.24
N ASP A 82 -3.21 -1.12 8.34
CA ASP A 82 -4.07 -1.51 7.22
C ASP A 82 -3.35 -2.51 6.29
N HIS A 83 -2.09 -2.24 5.94
CA HIS A 83 -1.27 -3.13 5.13
C HIS A 83 -1.03 -4.50 5.79
N LEU A 84 -0.83 -4.53 7.11
CA LEU A 84 -0.70 -5.78 7.86
C LEU A 84 -2.01 -6.60 7.87
N ARG A 85 -3.16 -5.92 7.93
CA ARG A 85 -4.48 -6.58 7.82
C ARG A 85 -4.71 -7.15 6.42
N GLU A 86 -4.40 -6.39 5.39
CA GLU A 86 -4.51 -6.84 3.99
C GLU A 86 -3.66 -8.09 3.71
N ARG A 87 -2.52 -8.23 4.41
CA ARG A 87 -1.65 -9.41 4.34
C ARG A 87 -2.03 -10.54 5.29
N GLY A 88 -3.10 -10.39 6.05
CA GLY A 88 -3.56 -11.41 7.02
C GLY A 88 -2.66 -11.58 8.24
N HIS A 89 -1.75 -10.63 8.50
CA HIS A 89 -0.86 -10.69 9.67
C HIS A 89 -1.54 -10.21 10.95
N VAL A 90 -2.65 -9.46 10.85
CA VAL A 90 -3.40 -8.93 11.99
C VAL A 90 -4.89 -9.07 11.65
N SER A 91 -5.69 -9.57 12.59
CA SER A 91 -7.15 -9.60 12.42
C SER A 91 -7.75 -8.19 12.53
N PHE A 92 -8.98 -8.00 12.09
CA PHE A 92 -9.60 -6.68 12.14
C PHE A 92 -9.82 -6.22 13.59
N GLN A 93 -8.95 -5.31 14.05
CA GLN A 93 -9.10 -4.61 15.33
C GLN A 93 -9.21 -3.11 15.08
N ARG A 94 -10.16 -2.45 15.75
CA ARG A 94 -10.27 -0.98 15.71
C ARG A 94 -8.98 -0.35 16.23
N LEU A 95 -8.33 0.44 15.40
CA LEU A 95 -7.07 1.10 15.74
C LEU A 95 -7.36 2.29 16.67
N ARG A 96 -7.08 2.12 17.97
CA ARG A 96 -7.16 3.17 18.98
C ARG A 96 -5.75 3.61 19.37
N THR A 97 -5.53 4.89 19.62
CA THR A 97 -4.20 5.46 19.95
C THR A 97 -3.58 4.87 21.22
N ASP A 98 -4.43 4.48 22.17
CA ASP A 98 -4.09 3.82 23.43
C ASP A 98 -4.10 2.28 23.34
N GLY A 99 -4.43 1.72 22.17
CA GLY A 99 -4.53 0.28 21.96
C GLY A 99 -3.18 -0.41 21.75
N GLN A 100 -3.10 -1.68 22.15
CA GLN A 100 -1.87 -2.48 22.02
C GLN A 100 -1.36 -2.55 20.58
N LEU A 101 -2.24 -2.76 19.59
CA LEU A 101 -1.86 -2.80 18.17
C LEU A 101 -1.19 -1.49 17.72
N TYR A 102 -1.72 -0.34 18.18
CA TYR A 102 -1.14 0.95 17.86
C TYR A 102 0.28 1.08 18.44
N ALA A 103 0.45 0.75 19.72
CA ALA A 103 1.75 0.77 20.38
C ALA A 103 2.77 -0.17 19.70
N THR A 104 2.35 -1.38 19.32
CA THR A 104 3.22 -2.36 18.65
C THR A 104 3.67 -1.87 17.27
N VAL A 105 2.74 -1.34 16.46
CA VAL A 105 3.05 -0.81 15.13
C VAL A 105 3.92 0.44 15.24
N LEU A 106 3.63 1.34 16.17
CA LEU A 106 4.45 2.52 16.43
C LEU A 106 5.87 2.11 16.83
N GLY A 107 6.02 1.13 17.73
CA GLY A 107 7.33 0.59 18.11
C GLY A 107 8.09 -0.02 16.94
N ALA A 108 7.40 -0.71 16.01
CA ALA A 108 8.01 -1.25 14.80
C ALA A 108 8.50 -0.15 13.85
N VAL A 109 7.71 0.93 13.67
CA VAL A 109 8.12 2.11 12.89
C VAL A 109 9.35 2.76 13.52
N GLU A 110 9.39 2.92 14.83
CA GLU A 110 10.53 3.54 15.51
C GLU A 110 11.80 2.69 15.46
N ARG A 111 11.68 1.36 15.54
CA ARG A 111 12.80 0.44 15.30
C ARG A 111 13.30 0.51 13.86
N ALA A 112 12.41 0.56 12.88
CA ALA A 112 12.80 0.71 11.47
C ALA A 112 13.53 2.04 11.19
N VAL A 113 13.16 3.12 11.91
CA VAL A 113 13.93 4.38 11.89
C VAL A 113 15.32 4.18 12.51
N LYS A 114 15.42 3.49 13.64
CA LYS A 114 16.71 3.23 14.31
C LYS A 114 17.66 2.41 13.43
N LEU A 115 17.12 1.53 12.58
CA LEU A 115 17.87 0.72 11.63
C LEU A 115 18.27 1.47 10.34
N GLY A 116 17.79 2.70 10.14
CA GLY A 116 18.08 3.48 8.92
C GLY A 116 17.32 3.00 7.68
N VAL A 117 16.26 2.20 7.85
CA VAL A 117 15.36 1.81 6.74
C VAL A 117 14.29 2.88 6.51
N LEU A 118 13.94 3.61 7.58
CA LEU A 118 13.13 4.81 7.54
C LEU A 118 13.96 6.00 8.03
N ASP A 119 13.65 7.20 7.55
CA ASP A 119 14.20 8.45 8.09
C ASP A 119 13.12 9.37 8.65
N ARG A 120 13.57 10.51 9.21
CA ARG A 120 12.70 11.56 9.77
C ARG A 120 12.95 12.85 9.00
N PRO A 121 12.28 13.08 7.87
CA PRO A 121 12.52 14.26 7.04
C PRO A 121 12.14 15.57 7.76
N ARG A 122 11.17 15.51 8.68
CA ARG A 122 10.79 16.61 9.60
C ARG A 122 10.19 16.05 10.88
N ARG A 123 10.05 16.90 11.91
CA ARG A 123 9.46 16.49 13.20
C ARG A 123 8.06 15.89 12.97
N GLY A 124 7.80 14.77 13.64
CA GLY A 124 6.51 14.06 13.55
C GLY A 124 6.27 13.32 12.24
N HIS A 125 7.24 13.29 11.31
CA HIS A 125 7.09 12.60 10.02
C HIS A 125 8.11 11.47 9.87
N VAL A 126 7.72 10.46 9.11
CA VAL A 126 8.56 9.32 8.74
C VAL A 126 8.45 9.08 7.24
N ARG A 127 9.51 8.52 6.67
CA ARG A 127 9.57 8.19 5.24
C ARG A 127 10.45 6.96 5.04
N ALA A 128 10.06 6.09 4.12
CA ALA A 128 10.87 4.96 3.72
C ALA A 128 11.99 5.39 2.78
N ILE A 129 13.21 4.92 3.04
CA ILE A 129 14.40 5.35 2.30
C ILE A 129 15.11 4.21 1.59
N LYS A 130 15.66 4.51 0.42
CA LYS A 130 16.45 3.57 -0.37
C LYS A 130 17.58 4.31 -1.05
N THR A 131 18.74 3.67 -1.14
CA THR A 131 19.86 4.20 -1.92
C THR A 131 19.52 4.18 -3.41
N ALA A 132 20.14 5.08 -4.17
CA ALA A 132 19.94 5.13 -5.62
C ALA A 132 20.22 3.78 -6.29
N GLN A 133 21.23 3.04 -5.81
CA GLN A 133 21.65 1.74 -6.35
C GLN A 133 20.64 0.62 -6.08
N ALA A 134 19.88 0.72 -5.00
CA ALA A 134 18.87 -0.27 -4.64
C ALA A 134 17.52 0.03 -5.31
N MET A 135 17.32 1.22 -5.88
CA MET A 135 16.11 1.58 -6.64
C MET A 135 15.92 0.67 -7.85
N THR A 136 14.74 0.06 -7.95
CA THR A 136 14.34 -0.73 -9.12
C THR A 136 13.82 0.18 -10.24
N THR A 137 13.66 -0.37 -11.46
CA THR A 137 13.01 0.36 -12.56
C THR A 137 11.59 0.80 -12.21
N ASP A 138 10.87 0.01 -11.42
CA ASP A 138 9.51 0.32 -10.99
C ASP A 138 9.50 1.46 -9.96
N ASP A 139 10.49 1.49 -9.05
CA ASP A 139 10.68 2.60 -8.12
C ASP A 139 10.91 3.93 -8.86
N TRP A 140 11.79 3.91 -9.87
CA TRP A 140 12.04 5.07 -10.73
C TRP A 140 10.83 5.46 -11.57
N ARG A 141 10.05 4.50 -12.06
CA ARG A 141 8.80 4.76 -12.80
C ARG A 141 7.78 5.44 -11.91
N ASN A 142 7.63 5.01 -10.66
CA ASN A 142 6.71 5.64 -9.73
C ASN A 142 7.10 7.11 -9.46
N ALA A 143 8.40 7.39 -9.28
CA ALA A 143 8.89 8.76 -9.15
C ALA A 143 8.59 9.61 -10.40
N LEU A 144 8.78 9.05 -11.60
CA LEU A 144 8.46 9.70 -12.87
C LEU A 144 6.96 9.98 -13.02
N VAL A 145 6.11 8.98 -12.83
CA VAL A 145 4.65 9.13 -12.98
C VAL A 145 4.06 10.09 -11.95
N SER A 146 4.70 10.22 -10.77
CA SER A 146 4.27 11.15 -9.73
C SER A 146 4.51 12.62 -10.07
N ILE A 147 5.46 12.94 -10.96
CA ILE A 147 5.73 14.32 -11.40
C ILE A 147 5.07 14.68 -12.72
N LEU A 148 4.64 13.67 -13.49
CA LEU A 148 3.99 13.87 -14.77
C LEU A 148 2.48 14.10 -14.56
N ASP A 149 1.98 15.14 -15.19
CA ASP A 149 0.57 15.44 -15.35
C ASP A 149 0.19 15.32 -16.85
N GLY A 150 -0.95 15.89 -17.23
CA GLY A 150 -1.39 15.88 -18.63
C GLY A 150 -0.62 16.83 -19.53
N GLU A 151 0.19 17.75 -18.99
CA GLU A 151 0.94 18.71 -19.79
C GLU A 151 2.27 18.11 -20.27
N PRO A 152 2.62 18.22 -21.56
CA PRO A 152 3.90 17.75 -22.06
C PRO A 152 5.06 18.54 -21.47
N ILE A 153 6.00 17.83 -20.82
CA ILE A 153 7.24 18.40 -20.31
C ILE A 153 8.45 17.85 -21.07
N GLU A 154 9.53 18.62 -21.14
CA GLU A 154 10.77 18.16 -21.75
C GLU A 154 11.33 16.95 -20.99
N ARG A 155 11.85 15.96 -21.72
CA ARG A 155 12.37 14.71 -21.19
C ARG A 155 13.46 14.91 -20.15
N GLU A 156 14.42 15.79 -20.41
CA GLU A 156 15.52 16.02 -19.47
C GLU A 156 15.03 16.76 -18.21
N ASP A 157 14.02 17.61 -18.34
CA ASP A 157 13.33 18.22 -17.20
C ASP A 157 12.52 17.21 -16.40
N ALA A 158 11.85 16.27 -17.07
CA ALA A 158 11.16 15.15 -16.41
C ALA A 158 12.12 14.31 -15.58
N ILE A 159 13.32 14.00 -16.11
CA ILE A 159 14.36 13.27 -15.39
C ILE A 159 14.82 14.07 -14.16
N ARG A 160 15.07 15.38 -14.31
CA ARG A 160 15.49 16.24 -13.18
C ARG A 160 14.42 16.28 -12.09
N ARG A 161 13.18 16.59 -12.45
CA ARG A 161 12.04 16.67 -11.52
C ARG A 161 11.77 15.33 -10.84
N ALA A 162 11.86 14.21 -11.55
CA ALA A 162 11.66 12.88 -10.97
C ALA A 162 12.77 12.52 -9.97
N ALA A 163 14.03 12.87 -10.27
CA ALA A 163 15.14 12.68 -9.34
C ALA A 163 14.94 13.51 -8.05
N GLU A 164 14.57 14.79 -8.19
CA GLU A 164 14.26 15.67 -7.06
C GLU A 164 13.08 15.15 -6.24
N TRP A 165 12.03 14.66 -6.90
CA TRP A 165 10.90 14.03 -6.23
C TRP A 165 11.32 12.80 -5.46
N ALA A 166 12.15 11.92 -6.03
CA ALA A 166 12.68 10.73 -5.34
C ALA A 166 13.56 11.11 -4.12
N ARG A 167 14.35 12.19 -4.21
CA ARG A 167 15.08 12.73 -3.05
C ARG A 167 14.14 13.19 -1.94
N ASN A 168 13.06 13.87 -2.29
CA ASN A 168 12.11 14.44 -1.34
C ASN A 168 11.12 13.40 -0.77
N ASN A 169 10.85 12.32 -1.48
CA ASN A 169 9.81 11.35 -1.12
C ASN A 169 10.31 9.93 -0.85
N MET A 170 11.52 9.58 -1.29
CA MET A 170 12.09 8.23 -1.16
C MET A 170 13.49 8.24 -0.52
N GLY A 171 13.94 9.41 -0.06
CA GLY A 171 15.25 9.58 0.59
C GLY A 171 16.44 9.25 -0.29
N VAL A 172 16.28 9.33 -1.61
CA VAL A 172 17.42 9.13 -2.52
C VAL A 172 18.41 10.28 -2.36
N GLU A 173 19.62 9.96 -1.94
CA GLU A 173 20.69 10.95 -1.77
C GLU A 173 21.49 11.12 -3.07
N PHE A 174 21.64 12.39 -3.49
CA PHE A 174 22.60 12.80 -4.50
C PHE A 174 22.88 14.30 -4.37
N GLU A 175 24.12 14.70 -4.67
CA GLU A 175 24.54 16.10 -4.65
C GLU A 175 24.21 16.80 -5.98
N ARG A 176 24.58 16.16 -7.10
CA ARG A 176 24.31 16.64 -8.45
C ARG A 176 23.86 15.50 -9.34
N LEU A 177 22.84 15.75 -10.16
CA LEU A 177 22.43 14.81 -11.19
C LEU A 177 23.47 14.79 -12.32
N ARG A 178 24.15 13.65 -12.49
CA ARG A 178 25.10 13.41 -13.58
C ARG A 178 24.36 12.80 -14.77
N THR A 179 24.63 13.30 -15.98
CA THR A 179 23.98 12.83 -17.22
C THR A 179 24.11 11.34 -17.43
N ASP A 180 25.28 10.75 -17.12
CA ASP A 180 25.54 9.31 -17.25
C ASP A 180 25.56 8.58 -15.89
N GLY A 181 25.04 9.23 -14.85
CA GLY A 181 24.95 8.67 -13.51
C GLY A 181 23.88 7.58 -13.40
N HIS A 182 24.00 6.75 -12.37
CA HIS A 182 23.07 5.66 -12.09
C HIS A 182 21.59 6.13 -12.04
N ILE A 183 21.32 7.28 -11.42
CA ILE A 183 19.97 7.86 -11.34
C ILE A 183 19.42 8.21 -12.72
N ALA A 184 20.20 8.90 -13.55
CA ALA A 184 19.78 9.29 -14.90
C ALA A 184 19.53 8.05 -15.77
N THR A 185 20.42 7.06 -15.72
CA THR A 185 20.25 5.78 -16.44
C THR A 185 19.02 5.02 -15.98
N GLY A 186 18.76 4.97 -14.67
CA GLY A 186 17.56 4.37 -14.07
C GLY A 186 16.27 5.05 -14.56
N LEU A 187 16.23 6.38 -14.54
CA LEU A 187 15.09 7.17 -15.00
C LEU A 187 14.85 7.04 -16.51
N ARG A 188 15.90 7.01 -17.34
CA ARG A 188 15.75 6.76 -18.79
C ARG A 188 15.17 5.37 -19.08
N SER A 189 15.59 4.36 -18.32
CA SER A 189 15.03 3.02 -18.42
C SER A 189 13.57 2.99 -17.94
N ALA A 190 13.25 3.72 -16.88
CA ALA A 190 11.91 3.87 -16.36
C ALA A 190 10.97 4.58 -17.35
N ILE A 191 11.44 5.59 -18.08
CA ILE A 191 10.67 6.25 -19.16
C ILE A 191 10.28 5.22 -20.23
N ASN A 192 11.25 4.43 -20.72
CA ASN A 192 10.97 3.41 -21.73
C ASN A 192 9.99 2.34 -21.20
N SER A 193 10.12 1.95 -19.94
CA SER A 193 9.19 1.04 -19.28
C SER A 193 7.78 1.63 -19.16
N ALA A 194 7.66 2.89 -18.75
CA ALA A 194 6.39 3.59 -18.59
C ALA A 194 5.65 3.78 -19.92
N ILE A 195 6.37 4.10 -21.00
CA ILE A 195 5.82 4.18 -22.35
C ILE A 195 5.28 2.82 -22.80
N ARG A 196 6.06 1.74 -22.59
CA ARG A 196 5.62 0.37 -22.94
C ARG A 196 4.39 -0.07 -22.16
N ARG A 197 4.21 0.40 -20.93
CA ARG A 197 3.04 0.11 -20.09
C ARG A 197 1.84 1.01 -20.37
N GLY A 198 2.01 2.06 -21.17
CA GLY A 198 0.96 3.03 -21.45
C GLY A 198 0.71 4.03 -20.32
N ASP A 199 1.61 4.13 -19.32
CA ASP A 199 1.51 5.10 -18.22
C ASP A 199 1.95 6.51 -18.66
N VAL A 200 2.80 6.58 -19.70
CA VAL A 200 3.42 7.81 -20.21
C VAL A 200 3.30 7.85 -21.72
N VAL A 201 2.91 9.00 -22.26
CA VAL A 201 2.83 9.26 -23.71
C VAL A 201 3.99 10.15 -24.12
N ARG A 202 4.58 9.83 -25.27
CA ARG A 202 5.67 10.61 -25.87
C ARG A 202 5.12 11.51 -26.96
N TYR A 203 5.41 12.81 -26.85
CA TYR A 203 5.09 13.81 -27.87
C TYR A 203 6.37 14.14 -28.66
N GLY A 204 6.47 13.59 -29.87
CA GLY A 204 7.65 13.75 -30.71
C GLY A 204 8.90 13.12 -30.09
N ALA A 205 10.06 13.77 -30.26
CA ALA A 205 11.33 13.23 -29.79
C ALA A 205 11.62 13.56 -28.31
N THR A 206 11.17 14.72 -27.82
CA THR A 206 11.71 15.33 -26.60
C THR A 206 10.71 15.51 -25.48
N HIS A 207 9.40 15.42 -25.72
CA HIS A 207 8.39 15.72 -24.70
C HIS A 207 7.67 14.47 -24.21
N LEU A 208 7.29 14.48 -22.93
CA LEU A 208 6.61 13.41 -22.21
C LEU A 208 5.42 14.00 -21.46
N ALA A 209 4.28 13.30 -21.44
CA ALA A 209 3.20 13.58 -20.50
C ALA A 209 2.70 12.28 -19.90
N ARG A 210 2.01 12.36 -18.76
CA ARG A 210 1.29 11.20 -18.24
C ARG A 210 0.20 10.82 -19.23
N ALA A 211 0.03 9.53 -19.46
CA ALA A 211 -1.15 9.08 -20.18
C ALA A 211 -2.38 9.52 -19.36
N SER A 212 -3.20 10.39 -19.93
CA SER A 212 -4.56 10.56 -19.45
C SER A 212 -5.17 9.17 -19.46
N VAL A 213 -5.56 8.65 -18.30
CA VAL A 213 -6.59 7.61 -18.27
C VAL A 213 -7.71 8.23 -19.11
N PRO A 214 -8.08 7.68 -20.29
CA PRO A 214 -9.23 8.21 -20.98
C PRO A 214 -10.35 8.17 -19.94
N PRO A 215 -11.14 9.24 -19.75
CA PRO A 215 -12.36 9.09 -18.98
C PRO A 215 -13.02 7.85 -19.57
N VAL A 216 -13.40 6.89 -18.72
CA VAL A 216 -14.31 5.85 -19.16
C VAL A 216 -15.50 6.64 -19.66
N ILE A 217 -15.55 6.88 -20.97
CA ILE A 217 -16.65 7.58 -21.57
C ILE A 217 -17.79 6.62 -21.28
N ALA A 218 -18.68 7.04 -20.38
CA ALA A 218 -19.95 6.38 -20.16
C ALA A 218 -20.78 6.58 -21.44
N GLU A 219 -20.36 5.92 -22.52
CA GLU A 219 -20.91 5.96 -23.86
C GLU A 219 -20.64 4.54 -24.36
N GLN A 220 -21.57 3.59 -24.39
CA GLN A 220 -23.01 3.65 -24.33
C GLN A 220 -23.49 2.38 -23.61
N VAL A 221 -23.80 2.48 -22.31
CA VAL A 221 -24.86 1.60 -21.79
C VAL A 221 -26.13 2.36 -22.10
N GLU A 222 -26.68 2.13 -23.29
CA GLU A 222 -28.06 2.48 -23.58
C GLU A 222 -28.86 2.02 -22.34
N PRO A 223 -29.53 2.93 -21.60
CA PRO A 223 -30.32 2.49 -20.46
C PRO A 223 -31.30 1.48 -21.03
N TYR A 224 -31.21 0.23 -20.55
CA TYR A 224 -32.11 -0.84 -20.93
C TYR A 224 -33.53 -0.30 -20.89
N ARG A 225 -34.10 -0.02 -22.06
CA ARG A 225 -35.50 0.31 -22.20
C ARG A 225 -36.20 -1.04 -22.19
N PRO A 226 -36.91 -1.42 -21.11
CA PRO A 226 -37.76 -2.59 -21.19
C PRO A 226 -38.72 -2.38 -22.37
N GLY A 227 -38.69 -3.32 -23.33
CA GLY A 227 -39.61 -3.30 -24.45
C GLY A 227 -41.04 -3.21 -23.91
N ILE A 228 -41.82 -2.29 -24.48
CA ILE A 228 -43.19 -1.99 -24.05
C ILE A 228 -44.12 -3.22 -24.24
N ASP A 229 -43.63 -4.26 -24.93
CA ASP A 229 -44.42 -5.42 -25.35
C ASP A 229 -44.08 -6.73 -24.60
N GLY A 230 -43.31 -6.69 -23.51
CA GLY A 230 -43.06 -7.87 -22.66
C GLY A 230 -42.25 -9.00 -23.33
N THR A 231 -41.68 -8.77 -24.51
CA THR A 231 -40.80 -9.72 -25.19
C THR A 231 -39.38 -9.63 -24.63
N PHE A 232 -38.97 -10.71 -23.95
CA PHE A 232 -37.61 -10.92 -23.44
C PHE A 232 -36.65 -11.01 -24.63
N ASN A 233 -35.88 -9.94 -24.87
CA ASN A 233 -34.81 -9.98 -25.88
C ASN A 233 -33.51 -10.40 -25.16
N PRO A 234 -33.04 -11.65 -25.31
CA PRO A 234 -31.82 -12.07 -24.65
C PRO A 234 -30.63 -11.25 -25.18
N PRO A 235 -29.61 -10.97 -24.34
CA PRO A 235 -28.41 -10.31 -24.81
C PRO A 235 -27.78 -11.12 -25.95
N PRO A 236 -27.18 -10.46 -26.96
CA PRO A 236 -26.51 -11.17 -28.03
C PRO A 236 -25.41 -12.08 -27.44
N PRO A 237 -25.25 -13.31 -27.95
CA PRO A 237 -24.20 -14.20 -27.48
C PRO A 237 -22.83 -13.52 -27.67
N ARG A 238 -22.02 -13.51 -26.61
CA ARG A 238 -20.63 -13.08 -26.67
C ARG A 238 -19.93 -13.94 -27.73
N LEU A 239 -19.53 -13.31 -28.84
CA LEU A 239 -18.67 -13.96 -29.84
C LEU A 239 -17.40 -14.41 -29.12
N GLN A 240 -17.18 -15.72 -29.06
CA GLN A 240 -15.91 -16.26 -28.54
C GLN A 240 -14.78 -15.85 -29.49
N PRO A 241 -13.58 -15.57 -28.97
CA PRO A 241 -12.42 -15.29 -29.81
C PRO A 241 -12.17 -16.46 -30.76
N ILE A 242 -12.04 -16.19 -32.05
CA ILE A 242 -11.64 -17.18 -33.05
C ILE A 242 -10.18 -17.55 -32.73
N GLU A 243 -9.97 -18.74 -32.16
CA GLU A 243 -8.64 -19.29 -31.96
C GLU A 243 -8.03 -19.59 -33.34
N HIS A 244 -7.15 -18.70 -33.80
CA HIS A 244 -6.31 -18.97 -34.97
C HIS A 244 -5.29 -20.05 -34.59
N HIS A 245 -5.63 -21.31 -34.90
CA HIS A 245 -4.66 -22.40 -34.95
C HIS A 245 -3.53 -22.01 -35.91
N THR A 246 -2.38 -21.67 -35.34
CA THR A 246 -1.13 -21.47 -36.08
C THR A 246 -0.46 -22.83 -36.17
N GLU A 247 -0.35 -23.38 -37.39
CA GLU A 247 0.38 -24.62 -37.65
C GLU A 247 1.87 -24.47 -37.26
N PRO A 248 2.49 -25.48 -36.62
CA PRO A 248 3.91 -25.47 -36.34
C PRO A 248 4.71 -25.72 -37.63
N ARG A 249 5.48 -24.71 -38.02
CA ARG A 249 6.43 -24.76 -39.13
C ARG A 249 7.58 -25.73 -38.77
N VAL A 250 7.65 -26.83 -39.50
CA VAL A 250 8.76 -27.80 -39.47
C VAL A 250 10.06 -27.05 -39.80
N VAL A 251 11.03 -27.10 -38.88
CA VAL A 251 12.36 -26.53 -39.08
C VAL A 251 13.29 -27.67 -39.46
N ASP A 252 13.72 -27.68 -40.72
CA ASP A 252 14.72 -28.62 -41.22
C ASP A 252 16.05 -28.43 -40.48
N ALA A 253 16.49 -29.51 -39.85
CA ALA A 253 17.81 -29.66 -39.30
C ALA A 253 18.75 -30.16 -40.41
N ASP A 254 19.61 -29.29 -40.96
CA ASP A 254 20.97 -29.69 -41.32
C ASP A 254 21.84 -28.50 -41.73
N LYS A 255 22.87 -28.18 -40.93
CA LYS A 255 24.17 -27.71 -41.45
C LYS A 255 25.26 -27.75 -40.38
N PRO A 256 26.32 -28.56 -40.56
CA PRO A 256 27.53 -28.49 -39.76
C PRO A 256 28.59 -27.59 -40.44
N GLY A 257 29.37 -26.88 -39.62
CA GLY A 257 30.71 -26.42 -39.99
C GLY A 257 31.00 -24.93 -39.76
N ALA A 258 31.75 -24.62 -38.71
CA ALA A 258 33.17 -24.19 -38.79
C ALA A 258 33.60 -23.36 -37.55
N PRO A 259 34.89 -23.45 -37.14
CA PRO A 259 35.36 -23.07 -35.81
C PRO A 259 35.74 -21.58 -35.70
N SER A 260 35.30 -20.94 -34.62
CA SER A 260 35.75 -19.61 -34.21
C SER A 260 37.03 -19.72 -33.40
N GLY A 261 38.12 -19.16 -33.94
CA GLY A 261 39.43 -19.14 -33.33
C GLY A 261 39.50 -18.28 -32.07
N ARG A 262 40.05 -18.87 -31.00
CA ARG A 262 40.61 -18.15 -29.86
C ARG A 262 41.77 -17.27 -30.36
N ARG A 263 41.65 -15.96 -30.18
CA ARG A 263 42.81 -15.06 -30.10
C ARG A 263 43.02 -14.68 -28.65
N ASP A 264 44.10 -15.22 -28.11
CA ASP A 264 44.79 -14.68 -26.95
C ASP A 264 45.18 -13.22 -27.20
N GLN A 265 44.87 -12.35 -26.26
CA GLN A 265 45.65 -11.13 -26.06
C GLN A 265 46.17 -11.13 -24.63
N ALA A 266 47.41 -11.58 -24.51
CA ALA A 266 48.31 -11.10 -23.47
C ALA A 266 48.56 -9.61 -23.69
N SER A 267 48.47 -8.83 -22.62
CA SER A 267 49.19 -7.56 -22.52
C SER A 267 49.84 -7.49 -21.16
N SER A 268 51.12 -7.85 -21.19
CA SER A 268 52.13 -7.63 -20.17
C SER A 268 52.98 -6.46 -20.64
N ALA A 269 53.21 -5.47 -19.78
CA ALA A 269 54.40 -4.59 -19.67
C ALA A 269 53.99 -3.30 -18.95
N ARG A 270 54.50 -3.05 -17.72
CA ARG A 270 55.71 -2.23 -17.43
C ARG A 270 55.52 -0.79 -17.92
N TYR A 271 55.39 0.21 -17.05
CA TYR A 271 56.40 0.73 -16.12
C TYR A 271 55.72 1.56 -15.02
#